data_AF-A0A2T1NNQ1-F1
#
_entry.id   AF-A0A2T1NNQ1-F1
#
_cell.length_a   1.000
_cell.length_b   1.000
_cell.length_c   1.000
_cell.angle_alpha   90.00
_cell.angle_beta   90.00
_cell.angle_gamma   90.00
#
_symmetry.space_group_name_H-M   'P 1'
#
loop_
_entity.id
_entity.type
_entity.pdbx_description
1 polymer ?
#
loop_
_entity_poly.entity_id
_entity_poly.type
_entity_poly.pdbx_seq_one_letter_code
_entity_poly.pdbx_strand_id
1 'polypeptide(L)'
;MNKLYVLTHLYDICGQDVFFISNEEPEIIFKKAIFIQLRAEAIIDESKSISTRNLASILFKHIEAIEIPFKNESSAFRIDMYELRESFCSITEDLKNEMQEHFNLQILDEDISNSDDTII
;
A
#
# COMPACT_ATOMS: atom_id res chain seq x y z
N MET A 1 0.58 -0.89 20.60
CA MET A 1 2.02 -1.22 20.78
C MET A 1 2.63 -0.99 19.42
N ASN A 2 3.57 -0.04 19.31
CA ASN A 2 4.16 0.37 18.04
C ASN A 2 4.79 -0.83 17.33
N LYS A 3 4.21 -1.24 16.20
CA LYS A 3 4.73 -2.34 15.37
C LYS A 3 5.59 -1.76 14.25
N LEU A 4 6.72 -2.41 13.99
CA LEU A 4 7.58 -2.09 12.86
C LEU A 4 7.05 -2.83 11.63
N TYR A 5 6.87 -2.12 10.54
CA TYR A 5 6.45 -2.66 9.25
C TYR A 5 7.50 -2.36 8.18
N VAL A 6 7.55 -3.23 7.17
CA VAL A 6 8.27 -2.99 5.92
C VAL A 6 7.30 -3.23 4.76
N LEU A 7 7.03 -2.19 3.97
CA LEU A 7 6.27 -2.29 2.73
C LEU A 7 7.23 -2.56 1.58
N THR A 8 6.90 -3.56 0.77
CA THR A 8 7.70 -4.03 -0.37
C THR A 8 6.78 -4.35 -1.54
N HIS A 9 7.23 -4.07 -2.75
CA HIS A 9 6.54 -4.40 -3.99
C HIS A 9 7.49 -5.14 -4.92
N LEU A 10 7.09 -6.32 -5.43
CA LEU A 10 7.96 -7.19 -6.24
C LEU A 10 8.51 -6.51 -7.51
N TYR A 11 7.74 -5.56 -8.05
CA TYR A 11 8.06 -4.84 -9.28
C TYR A 11 8.96 -3.62 -9.06
N ASP A 12 9.28 -3.29 -7.81
CA ASP A 12 10.17 -2.18 -7.51
C ASP A 12 11.63 -2.51 -7.78
N ILE A 13 12.39 -1.48 -8.15
CA ILE A 13 13.85 -1.55 -8.17
C ILE A 13 14.34 -1.75 -6.72
N CYS A 14 15.32 -2.64 -6.54
CA CYS A 14 15.93 -2.93 -5.24
C CYS A 14 16.25 -1.66 -4.45
N GLY A 15 15.76 -1.57 -3.20
CA GLY A 15 16.00 -0.44 -2.29
C GLY A 15 14.85 0.58 -2.17
N GLN A 16 13.69 0.31 -2.75
CA GLN A 16 12.50 1.17 -2.62
C GLN A 16 11.66 0.91 -1.35
N ASP A 17 11.97 -0.18 -0.63
CA ASP A 17 11.25 -0.61 0.58
C ASP A 17 11.04 0.55 1.56
N VAL A 18 9.84 0.59 2.14
CA VAL A 18 9.46 1.64 3.10
C VAL A 18 9.30 1.03 4.48
N PHE A 19 10.13 1.49 5.41
CA PHE A 19 10.06 1.09 6.81
C PHE A 19 9.25 2.11 7.58
N PHE A 20 8.28 1.65 8.36
CA PHE A 20 7.44 2.55 9.16
C PHE A 20 6.96 1.91 10.45
N ILE A 21 6.56 2.77 11.39
CA ILE A 21 5.95 2.38 12.65
C ILE A 21 4.49 2.79 12.61
N SER A 22 3.60 1.88 12.99
CA SER A 22 2.17 2.19 13.18
C SER A 22 1.61 1.45 14.41
N ASN A 23 0.55 2.02 14.99
CA ASN A 23 -0.29 1.35 15.98
C ASN A 23 -1.55 0.72 15.37
N GLU A 24 -1.80 0.91 14.07
CA GLU A 24 -2.94 0.26 13.40
C GLU A 24 -2.76 -1.27 13.37
N GLU A 25 -3.90 -1.95 13.39
CA GLU A 25 -3.92 -3.41 13.26
C GLU A 25 -3.40 -3.82 11.88
N PRO A 26 -2.55 -4.86 11.79
CA PRO A 26 -1.95 -5.29 10.52
C PRO A 26 -2.98 -5.52 9.42
N GLU A 27 -4.11 -6.15 9.76
CA GLU A 27 -5.19 -6.42 8.82
C GLU A 27 -5.75 -5.14 8.18
N ILE A 28 -5.91 -4.06 8.94
CA ILE A 28 -6.40 -2.77 8.43
C ILE A 28 -5.38 -2.18 7.46
N ILE A 29 -4.10 -2.22 7.83
CA ILE A 29 -3.02 -1.73 6.97
C ILE A 29 -2.98 -2.53 5.67
N PHE A 30 -3.10 -3.87 5.74
CA PHE A 30 -3.10 -4.74 4.56
C PHE A 30 -4.27 -4.43 3.64
N LYS A 31 -5.50 -4.38 4.18
CA LYS A 31 -6.70 -4.06 3.40
C LYS A 31 -6.60 -2.69 2.72
N LYS A 32 -6.12 -1.66 3.44
CA LYS A 32 -5.90 -0.32 2.87
C LYS A 32 -4.84 -0.33 1.77
N ALA A 33 -3.70 -0.98 1.98
CA ALA A 33 -2.63 -1.05 0.99
C ALA A 33 -3.08 -1.78 -0.29
N ILE A 34 -3.76 -2.92 -0.16
CA ILE A 34 -4.30 -3.68 -1.30
C ILE A 34 -5.37 -2.87 -2.02
N PHE A 35 -6.26 -2.20 -1.30
CA PHE A 35 -7.28 -1.37 -1.93
C PHE A 35 -6.69 -0.21 -2.74
N ILE A 36 -5.68 0.48 -2.20
CA ILE A 36 -4.97 1.54 -2.94
C ILE A 36 -4.32 0.97 -4.20
N GLN A 37 -3.67 -0.19 -4.11
CA GLN A 37 -3.07 -0.88 -5.26
C GLN A 37 -4.11 -1.21 -6.34
N LEU A 38 -5.23 -1.83 -5.96
CA LEU A 38 -6.32 -2.17 -6.88
C LEU A 38 -6.94 -0.94 -7.53
N ARG A 39 -7.03 0.17 -6.79
CA ARG A 39 -7.49 1.46 -7.33
C ARG A 39 -6.49 2.04 -8.33
N ALA A 40 -5.20 1.96 -8.04
CA ALA A 40 -4.15 2.43 -8.95
C ALA A 40 -4.15 1.65 -10.27
N GLU A 41 -4.30 0.32 -10.22
CA GLU A 41 -4.45 -0.55 -11.39
C GLU A 41 -5.67 -0.16 -12.24
N ALA A 42 -6.78 0.24 -11.61
CA ALA A 42 -7.99 0.65 -12.33
C ALA A 42 -7.89 2.05 -12.98
N ILE A 43 -7.05 2.94 -12.45
CA ILE A 43 -6.93 4.34 -12.90
C ILE A 43 -5.84 4.51 -13.94
N ILE A 44 -4.67 3.90 -13.72
CA ILE A 44 -3.48 4.12 -14.56
C ILE A 44 -3.49 3.14 -15.74
N ASP A 45 -3.51 1.84 -15.45
CA ASP A 45 -3.59 0.69 -16.38
C ASP A 45 -3.57 -0.60 -15.53
N GLU A 46 -4.38 -1.62 -15.84
CA GLU A 46 -4.37 -2.91 -15.11
C GLU A 46 -3.00 -3.61 -15.16
N SER A 47 -2.16 -3.26 -16.13
CA SER A 47 -0.80 -3.78 -16.28
C SER A 47 0.27 -3.03 -15.47
N LYS A 48 -0.09 -1.92 -14.80
CA LYS A 48 0.85 -1.05 -14.08
C LYS A 48 0.58 -1.06 -12.58
N SER A 49 1.64 -1.26 -11.81
CA SER A 49 1.62 -1.08 -10.36
C SER A 49 2.13 0.30 -9.95
N ILE A 50 1.54 0.87 -8.92
CA ILE A 50 2.11 2.03 -8.23
C ILE A 50 3.40 1.59 -7.49
N SER A 51 4.43 2.45 -7.47
CA SER A 51 5.68 2.16 -6.75
C SER A 51 5.45 2.01 -5.24
N THR A 52 6.32 1.27 -4.53
CA THR A 52 6.23 1.14 -3.05
C THR A 52 6.24 2.50 -2.37
N ARG A 53 7.05 3.44 -2.88
CA ARG A 53 7.17 4.79 -2.32
C ARG A 53 5.86 5.57 -2.41
N ASN A 54 5.23 5.53 -3.58
CA ASN A 54 3.96 6.23 -3.80
C ASN A 54 2.83 5.55 -3.02
N LEU A 55 2.79 4.21 -3.02
CA LEU A 55 1.85 3.44 -2.20
C LEU A 55 1.97 3.81 -0.72
N ALA A 56 3.18 3.86 -0.17
CA ALA A 56 3.41 4.26 1.21
C ALA A 56 2.98 5.70 1.48
N SER A 57 3.30 6.62 0.57
CA SER A 57 2.92 8.03 0.71
C SER A 57 1.40 8.21 0.80
N ILE A 58 0.66 7.52 -0.07
CA ILE A 58 -0.81 7.52 -0.05
C ILE A 58 -1.30 6.84 1.22
N LEU A 59 -0.79 5.63 1.53
CA LEU A 59 -1.18 4.87 2.72
C LEU A 59 -1.05 5.69 4.01
N PHE A 60 0.05 6.44 4.18
CA PHE A 60 0.30 7.25 5.39
C PHE A 60 -0.63 8.46 5.52
N LYS A 61 -1.35 8.87 4.46
CA LYS A 61 -2.46 9.83 4.59
C LYS A 61 -3.70 9.20 5.23
N HIS A 62 -3.80 7.88 5.20
CA HIS A 62 -4.96 7.11 5.64
C HIS A 62 -4.69 6.24 6.87
N ILE A 63 -3.45 6.21 7.36
CA ILE A 63 -3.08 5.53 8.61
C ILE A 63 -2.22 6.41 9.48
N GLU A 64 -2.29 6.22 10.80
CA GLU A 64 -1.29 6.80 11.71
C GLU A 64 0.02 6.02 11.57
N ALA A 65 0.94 6.55 10.77
CA ALA A 65 2.25 5.95 10.55
C ALA A 65 3.37 6.99 10.59
N ILE A 66 4.55 6.54 11.01
CA ILE A 66 5.78 7.31 11.02
C ILE A 66 6.80 6.53 10.20
N GLU A 67 7.22 7.10 9.07
CA GLU A 67 8.34 6.55 8.31
C GLU A 67 9.62 6.61 9.14
N ILE A 68 10.42 5.55 9.08
CA ILE A 68 11.72 5.48 9.73
C ILE A 68 12.81 5.12 8.73
N PRO A 69 14.07 5.50 8.98
CA PRO A 69 15.20 5.01 8.20
C PRO A 69 15.26 3.48 8.22
N PHE A 70 15.89 2.92 7.17
CA PHE A 70 16.16 1.50 7.06
C PHE A 70 16.65 0.90 8.39
N LYS A 71 16.00 -0.17 8.82
CA LYS A 71 16.37 -0.97 9.98
C LYS A 71 16.41 -2.43 9.58
N ASN A 72 17.18 -3.22 10.33
CA ASN A 72 17.26 -4.66 10.11
C ASN A 72 15.87 -5.30 10.11
N GLU A 73 15.50 -5.93 9.00
CA GLU A 73 14.15 -6.45 8.72
C GLU A 73 13.70 -7.57 9.65
N SER A 74 14.64 -8.20 10.36
CA SER A 74 14.39 -9.41 11.17
C SER A 74 13.28 -9.29 12.21
N SER A 75 12.86 -8.08 12.58
CA SER A 75 11.76 -7.83 13.52
C SER A 75 10.58 -7.05 12.92
N ALA A 76 10.56 -6.84 11.60
CA ALA A 76 9.51 -6.09 10.92
C ALA A 76 8.38 -7.05 10.46
N PHE A 77 7.13 -6.59 10.56
CA PHE A 77 6.02 -7.20 9.85
C PHE A 77 6.15 -6.84 8.36
N ARG A 78 6.37 -7.84 7.53
CA ARG A 78 6.51 -7.65 6.09
C ARG A 78 5.14 -7.51 5.44
N ILE A 79 4.96 -6.42 4.71
CA ILE A 79 3.81 -6.12 3.86
C ILE A 79 4.29 -6.29 2.42
N ASP A 80 4.31 -7.55 1.97
CA ASP A 80 4.67 -7.88 0.59
C ASP A 80 3.42 -7.73 -0.28
N MET A 81 3.40 -6.70 -1.12
CA MET A 81 2.23 -6.39 -1.93
C MET A 81 1.93 -7.45 -2.98
N TYR A 82 2.93 -8.20 -3.46
CA TYR A 82 2.68 -9.29 -4.38
C TYR A 82 1.97 -10.45 -3.67
N GLU A 83 2.49 -10.88 -2.51
CA GLU A 83 1.88 -11.96 -1.73
C GLU A 83 0.47 -11.58 -1.24
N LEU A 84 0.29 -10.34 -0.79
CA LEU A 84 -0.99 -9.82 -0.32
C LEU A 84 -2.01 -9.72 -1.46
N ARG A 85 -1.62 -9.20 -2.63
CA ARG A 85 -2.50 -9.13 -3.80
C ARG A 85 -2.96 -10.51 -4.24
N GLU A 86 -2.07 -11.49 -4.31
CA GLU A 86 -2.42 -12.87 -4.65
C GLU A 86 -3.36 -13.49 -3.61
N SER A 87 -3.11 -13.24 -2.32
CA SER A 87 -3.94 -13.76 -1.22
C SER A 87 -5.37 -13.21 -1.24
N PHE A 88 -5.57 -11.98 -1.72
CA PHE A 88 -6.87 -11.30 -1.77
C PHE A 88 -7.52 -11.32 -3.16
N CYS A 89 -6.89 -11.95 -4.16
CA CYS A 89 -7.39 -12.00 -5.54
C CYS A 89 -8.80 -12.62 -5.63
N SER A 90 -9.10 -13.62 -4.79
CA SER A 90 -10.40 -14.31 -4.79
C SER A 90 -11.55 -13.51 -4.15
N ILE A 91 -11.23 -12.47 -3.39
CA ILE A 91 -12.18 -11.64 -2.62
C ILE A 91 -12.08 -10.16 -2.97
N THR A 92 -11.53 -9.85 -4.15
CA THR A 92 -11.23 -8.47 -4.58
C THR A 92 -12.48 -7.58 -4.61
N GLU A 93 -13.62 -8.08 -5.09
CA GLU A 93 -14.87 -7.30 -5.11
C GLU A 93 -15.43 -7.04 -3.70
N ASP A 94 -15.36 -8.03 -2.81
CA ASP A 94 -15.77 -7.86 -1.41
C ASP A 94 -14.89 -6.82 -0.70
N LEU A 95 -13.57 -6.88 -0.94
CA LEU A 95 -12.63 -5.91 -0.41
C LEU A 95 -12.90 -4.50 -0.94
N LYS A 96 -13.18 -4.34 -2.23
CA LYS A 96 -13.54 -3.03 -2.80
C LYS A 96 -14.80 -2.47 -2.16
N ASN A 97 -15.82 -3.32 -1.97
CA ASN A 97 -17.08 -2.93 -1.36
C ASN A 97 -16.94 -2.54 0.10
N GLU A 98 -16.09 -3.24 0.86
CA GLU A 98 -15.75 -2.89 2.24
C GLU A 98 -14.98 -1.56 2.29
N MET A 99 -13.91 -1.44 1.51
CA MET A 99 -12.94 -0.36 1.65
C MET A 99 -13.40 0.98 1.05
N GLN A 100 -14.33 1.00 0.11
CA GLN A 100 -14.85 2.26 -0.45
C GLN A 100 -15.51 3.16 0.60
N GLU A 101 -16.01 2.61 1.71
CA GLU A 101 -16.57 3.40 2.82
C GLU A 101 -15.49 4.01 3.73
N HIS A 102 -14.27 3.47 3.68
CA HIS A 102 -13.13 3.91 4.48
C HIS A 102 -12.27 4.97 3.78
N PHE A 103 -12.53 5.26 2.50
CA PHE A 103 -11.78 6.22 1.71
C PHE A 103 -12.71 7.29 1.11
N ASN A 104 -12.21 8.52 1.04
CA ASN A 104 -12.77 9.48 0.08
C ASN A 104 -12.17 9.14 -1.30
N LEU A 105 -12.96 8.46 -2.13
CA LEU A 105 -12.50 7.95 -3.43
C LEU A 105 -11.98 9.07 -4.35
N GLN A 106 -12.61 10.24 -4.35
CA GLN A 106 -12.16 11.34 -5.18
C GLN A 106 -10.74 11.80 -4.79
N ILE A 107 -10.49 11.94 -3.49
CA ILE A 107 -9.16 12.34 -2.99
C ILE A 107 -8.14 11.24 -3.27
N LEU A 108 -8.51 9.98 -3.09
CA LEU A 108 -7.64 8.85 -3.39
C LEU A 108 -7.27 8.79 -4.87
N ASP A 109 -8.24 8.96 -5.76
CA ASP A 109 -8.04 8.92 -7.20
C ASP A 109 -7.16 10.08 -7.67
N GLU A 110 -7.34 11.28 -7.09
CA GLU A 110 -6.46 12.43 -7.30
C GLU A 110 -5.03 12.16 -6.81
N ASP A 111 -4.87 11.58 -5.62
CA ASP A 111 -3.57 11.22 -5.06
C ASP A 111 -2.82 10.19 -5.91
N ILE A 112 -3.53 9.18 -6.44
CA ILE A 112 -3.01 8.19 -7.37
C ILE A 112 -2.60 8.86 -8.68
N SER A 113 -3.48 9.65 -9.28
CA SER A 113 -3.22 10.32 -10.57
C SER A 113 -2.07 11.32 -10.49
N ASN A 114 -1.88 11.98 -9.35
CA ASN A 114 -0.76 12.90 -9.14
C ASN A 114 0.57 12.18 -8.87
N SER A 115 0.54 10.88 -8.59
CA SER A 115 1.72 10.05 -8.38
C SER A 115 2.26 9.41 -9.68
N ASP A 116 1.63 9.73 -10.83
CA ASP A 116 1.85 9.15 -12.16
C ASP A 116 3.16 9.63 -12.85
N ASP A 117 3.94 10.49 -12.20
CA ASP A 117 5.27 10.92 -12.67
C ASP A 117 6.36 9.81 -12.52
N THR A 118 6.03 8.63 -11.97
CA THR A 118 6.99 7.53 -11.82
C THR A 118 6.32 6.16 -12.02
N ILE A 119 6.05 5.85 -13.29
CA ILE A 119 5.69 4.51 -13.76
C ILE A 119 6.99 3.71 -13.93
N ILE A 120 7.08 2.51 -13.34
CA ILE A 120 8.24 1.60 -13.46
C ILE A 120 7.96 0.53 -14.51
#